data_AF-A0A2T2MZ75-F1
#
_entry.id   AF-A0A2T2MZ75-F1
#
_cell.length_a   1.000
_cell.length_b   1.000
_cell.length_c   1.000
_cell.angle_alpha   90.00
_cell.angle_beta   90.00
_cell.angle_gamma   90.00
#
_symmetry.space_group_name_H-M   'P 1'
#
loop_
_entity.id
_entity.type
_entity.pdbx_description
1 polymer ?
#
loop_
_entity_poly.entity_id
_entity_poly.type
_entity_poly.pdbx_seq_one_letter_code
_entity_poly.pdbx_strand_id
1 'polypeptide(L)'
;MAHTTPISPPFPESSALSKHRLASVTNPTQPVSIQTPQPQPDDQQDLVLLHVPGEFSVDLDPASVNAFLISELATQVLDELYHHLWFVARRSGSSIDSLHRQTIKGRVVVATEDAGLHLVWHRDKIYIKPMPLCLLNHDFWDMFLSAPENNKSLKHGTLITPEPFHTPTFDRKAAVGFMRSYSLLVRHHVDFVLAR
;
A
#
# COMPACT_ATOMS: atom_id res chain seq x y z
N MET A 1 -18.31 18.64 -7.38
CA MET A 1 -18.04 17.33 -8.01
C MET A 1 -16.56 17.03 -7.83
N ALA A 2 -16.19 16.06 -7.00
CA ALA A 2 -14.77 15.72 -6.79
C ALA A 2 -14.30 14.86 -7.98
N HIS A 3 -13.45 15.44 -8.83
CA HIS A 3 -12.69 14.69 -9.81
C HIS A 3 -11.65 13.88 -9.03
N THR A 4 -11.85 12.57 -8.90
CA THR A 4 -10.86 11.71 -8.27
C THR A 4 -9.81 11.41 -9.33
N THR A 5 -8.73 12.18 -9.33
CA THR A 5 -7.61 11.96 -10.25
C THR A 5 -7.09 10.52 -10.12
N PRO A 6 -6.66 9.91 -11.23
CA PRO A 6 -5.97 8.64 -11.19
C PRO A 6 -4.71 8.81 -10.31
N ILE A 7 -4.52 7.87 -9.39
CA ILE A 7 -3.31 7.81 -8.58
C ILE A 7 -2.33 6.95 -9.36
N SER A 8 -1.33 7.59 -9.95
CA SER A 8 -0.19 6.90 -10.54
C SER A 8 0.71 6.34 -9.43
N PRO A 9 1.49 5.28 -9.72
CA PRO A 9 2.52 4.80 -8.81
C PRO A 9 3.43 5.95 -8.34
N PRO A 10 3.84 5.99 -7.06
CA PRO A 10 4.65 7.09 -6.52
C PRO A 10 6.12 7.06 -6.98
N PHE A 11 6.51 6.07 -7.76
CA PHE A 11 7.86 5.86 -8.29
C PHE A 11 7.78 5.18 -9.67
N PRO A 12 8.76 5.38 -10.56
CA PRO A 12 8.83 4.67 -11.83
C PRO A 12 9.20 3.19 -11.62
N GLU A 13 8.82 2.33 -12.56
CA GLU A 13 9.10 0.89 -12.54
C GLU A 13 10.58 0.57 -12.32
N SER A 14 11.49 1.32 -12.95
CA SER A 14 12.94 1.13 -12.81
C SER A 14 13.48 1.36 -11.38
N SER A 15 12.73 2.09 -10.56
CA SER A 15 13.05 2.37 -9.16
C SER A 15 12.29 1.48 -8.18
N ALA A 16 11.45 0.56 -8.66
CA ALA A 16 10.73 -0.38 -7.81
C ALA A 16 11.71 -1.31 -7.08
N LEU A 17 11.56 -1.42 -5.76
CA LEU A 17 12.41 -2.30 -4.95
C LEU A 17 11.99 -3.77 -5.09
N SER A 18 10.70 -4.04 -5.29
CA SER A 18 10.20 -5.38 -5.63
C SER A 18 10.01 -5.49 -7.14
N LYS A 19 10.90 -6.27 -7.78
CA LYS A 19 10.93 -6.45 -9.25
C LYS A 19 10.09 -7.62 -9.77
N HIS A 20 9.45 -8.38 -8.89
CA HIS A 20 8.63 -9.52 -9.29
C HIS A 20 7.46 -9.05 -10.16
N ARG A 21 7.22 -9.77 -11.27
CA ARG A 21 6.04 -9.55 -12.10
C ARG A 21 4.83 -10.17 -11.44
N LEU A 22 3.66 -9.57 -11.62
CA LEU A 22 2.40 -10.15 -11.17
C LEU A 22 1.62 -10.71 -12.35
N ALA A 23 1.01 -11.88 -12.17
CA ALA A 23 0.19 -12.48 -13.22
C ALA A 23 -1.00 -11.56 -13.56
N SER A 24 -1.13 -11.18 -14.82
CA SER A 24 -2.25 -10.35 -15.27
C SER A 24 -3.58 -11.09 -15.11
N VAL A 25 -4.57 -10.43 -14.49
CA VAL A 25 -5.92 -10.96 -14.23
C VAL A 25 -6.72 -11.23 -15.55
N THR A 26 -6.17 -10.91 -16.72
CA THR A 26 -6.86 -10.98 -18.01
C THR A 26 -6.10 -11.83 -19.04
N ASN A 27 -6.32 -13.14 -19.03
CA ASN A 27 -6.67 -13.97 -20.21
C ASN A 27 -6.55 -15.48 -19.88
N PRO A 28 -7.66 -16.24 -19.81
CA PRO A 28 -7.63 -17.68 -19.62
C PRO A 28 -7.48 -18.41 -20.96
N THR A 29 -6.43 -18.16 -21.76
CA THR A 29 -6.15 -19.01 -22.94
C THR A 29 -4.71 -18.93 -23.42
N GLN A 30 -3.73 -19.40 -22.64
CA GLN A 30 -2.53 -20.03 -23.21
C GLN A 30 -2.03 -21.15 -22.27
N PRO A 31 -1.84 -22.39 -22.74
CA PRO A 31 -1.26 -23.44 -21.92
C PRO A 31 0.23 -23.11 -21.67
N VAL A 32 0.57 -22.88 -20.41
CA VAL A 32 1.96 -22.81 -19.94
C VAL A 32 2.60 -24.18 -20.19
N SER A 33 3.46 -24.27 -21.20
CA SER A 33 4.26 -25.46 -21.46
C SER A 33 5.32 -25.58 -20.38
N ILE A 34 5.18 -26.58 -19.50
CA ILE A 34 6.20 -26.93 -18.51
C ILE A 34 7.36 -27.56 -19.28
N GLN A 35 8.39 -26.78 -19.57
CA GLN A 35 9.70 -27.30 -19.94
C GLN A 35 10.58 -27.28 -18.69
N THR A 36 11.15 -28.44 -18.36
CA THR A 36 12.04 -28.67 -17.22
C THR A 36 13.36 -27.88 -17.41
N PRO A 37 13.74 -26.93 -16.53
CA PRO A 37 15.02 -26.25 -16.65
C PRO A 37 16.14 -27.04 -15.96
N GLN A 38 17.22 -27.31 -16.71
CA GLN A 38 18.52 -27.69 -16.16
C GLN A 38 19.18 -26.49 -15.46
N PRO A 39 19.99 -26.68 -14.39
CA PRO A 39 20.51 -25.57 -13.60
C PRO A 39 21.79 -24.97 -14.23
N GLN A 40 21.75 -23.67 -14.56
CA GLN A 40 22.92 -22.80 -14.71
C GLN A 40 22.86 -21.65 -13.68
N PRO A 41 24.00 -21.20 -13.12
CA PRO A 41 24.02 -20.18 -12.08
C PRO A 41 24.34 -18.81 -12.68
N ASP A 42 23.32 -18.01 -13.03
CA ASP A 42 23.37 -16.53 -13.04
C ASP A 42 22.08 -15.82 -13.53
N ASP A 43 20.99 -16.53 -13.83
CA ASP A 43 19.72 -15.88 -14.18
C ASP A 43 18.85 -15.67 -12.94
N GLN A 44 18.73 -14.41 -12.47
CA GLN A 44 17.63 -14.00 -11.59
C GLN A 44 16.33 -14.15 -12.39
N GLN A 45 15.74 -15.35 -12.33
CA GLN A 45 14.49 -15.67 -12.98
C GLN A 45 13.42 -14.65 -12.53
N ASP A 46 12.84 -13.96 -13.50
CA ASP A 46 11.62 -13.16 -13.36
C ASP A 46 10.47 -14.10 -12.92
N LEU A 47 10.41 -14.41 -11.64
CA LEU A 47 9.33 -15.22 -11.07
C LEU A 47 8.06 -14.38 -11.09
N VAL A 48 7.08 -14.84 -11.86
CA VAL A 48 5.72 -14.28 -11.87
C VAL A 48 5.00 -14.74 -10.61
N LEU A 49 4.56 -13.80 -9.78
CA LEU A 49 3.79 -14.10 -8.58
C LEU A 49 2.30 -14.25 -8.91
N LEU A 50 1.67 -15.20 -8.23
CA LEU A 50 0.23 -15.46 -8.28
C LEU A 50 -0.52 -14.94 -7.04
N HIS A 51 0.22 -14.37 -6.09
CA HIS A 51 -0.26 -13.84 -4.82
C HIS A 51 0.30 -12.43 -4.58
N VAL A 52 -0.23 -11.73 -3.58
CA VAL A 52 0.25 -10.40 -3.19
C VAL A 52 1.72 -10.47 -2.73
N PRO A 53 2.62 -9.59 -3.19
CA PRO A 53 4.01 -9.59 -2.74
C PRO A 53 4.12 -9.44 -1.22
N GLY A 54 4.79 -10.41 -0.58
CA GLY A 54 4.93 -10.49 0.87
C GLY A 54 3.83 -11.29 1.58
N GLU A 55 2.71 -11.57 0.91
CA GLU A 55 1.55 -12.26 1.48
C GLU A 55 1.13 -13.44 0.60
N PHE A 56 1.65 -14.62 0.93
CA PHE A 56 1.41 -15.85 0.16
C PHE A 56 -0.03 -16.37 0.23
N SER A 57 -0.78 -15.96 1.26
CA SER A 57 -2.15 -16.42 1.51
C SER A 57 -3.21 -15.60 0.78
N VAL A 58 -2.81 -14.51 0.09
CA VAL A 58 -3.74 -13.58 -0.55
C VAL A 58 -3.59 -13.67 -2.06
N ASP A 59 -4.61 -14.19 -2.72
CA ASP A 59 -4.68 -14.28 -4.18
C ASP A 59 -4.76 -12.89 -4.84
N LEU A 60 -4.36 -12.81 -6.11
CA LEU A 60 -4.39 -11.59 -6.92
C LEU A 60 -5.80 -11.23 -7.45
N ASP A 61 -6.87 -11.77 -6.87
CA ASP A 61 -8.22 -11.36 -7.25
C ASP A 61 -8.62 -10.03 -6.59
N PRO A 62 -9.39 -9.15 -7.28
CA PRO A 62 -9.70 -7.83 -6.76
C PRO A 62 -10.42 -7.80 -5.40
N ALA A 63 -11.20 -8.84 -5.06
CA ALA A 63 -11.95 -8.86 -3.81
C ALA A 63 -11.03 -9.20 -2.62
N SER A 64 -10.18 -10.22 -2.76
CA SER A 64 -9.19 -10.61 -1.76
C SER A 64 -8.16 -9.50 -1.53
N VAL A 65 -7.65 -8.88 -2.61
CA VAL A 65 -6.72 -7.76 -2.50
C VAL A 65 -7.36 -6.56 -1.81
N ASN A 66 -8.62 -6.24 -2.13
CA ASN A 66 -9.33 -5.16 -1.47
C ASN A 66 -9.53 -5.42 0.03
N ALA A 67 -9.92 -6.65 0.41
CA ALA A 67 -10.05 -7.04 1.81
C ALA A 67 -8.71 -6.96 2.56
N PHE A 68 -7.65 -7.46 1.93
CA PHE A 68 -6.28 -7.36 2.44
C PHE A 68 -5.84 -5.91 2.66
N LEU A 69 -6.02 -5.03 1.66
CA LEU A 69 -5.63 -3.62 1.80
C LEU A 69 -6.41 -2.90 2.91
N ILE A 70 -7.69 -3.25 3.10
CA ILE A 70 -8.47 -2.72 4.22
C ILE A 70 -7.90 -3.18 5.56
N SER A 71 -7.60 -4.47 5.73
CA SER A 71 -7.01 -4.95 6.97
C SER A 71 -5.60 -4.37 7.21
N GLU A 72 -4.84 -4.16 6.13
CA GLU A 72 -3.42 -3.82 6.20
C GLU A 72 -3.17 -2.33 6.41
N LEU A 73 -4.02 -1.45 5.85
CA LEU A 73 -3.75 -0.02 5.77
C LEU A 73 -4.91 0.87 6.22
N ALA A 74 -6.13 0.35 6.40
CA ALA A 74 -7.24 1.21 6.81
C ALA A 74 -7.13 1.61 8.29
N THR A 75 -7.41 2.88 8.57
CA THR A 75 -7.32 3.45 9.91
C THR A 75 -8.66 4.05 10.33
N GLN A 76 -9.67 3.19 10.52
CA GLN A 76 -11.07 3.60 10.76
C GLN A 76 -11.21 4.62 11.89
N VAL A 77 -10.55 4.38 13.03
CA VAL A 77 -10.57 5.32 14.17
C VAL A 77 -9.94 6.66 13.81
N LEU A 78 -8.87 6.68 13.03
CA LEU A 78 -8.21 7.91 12.61
C LEU A 78 -9.07 8.68 11.60
N ASP A 79 -9.79 7.96 10.74
CA ASP A 79 -10.71 8.54 9.75
C ASP A 79 -11.90 9.22 10.45
N GLU A 80 -12.47 8.58 11.47
CA GLU A 80 -13.52 9.18 12.32
C GLU A 80 -13.01 10.42 13.07
N LEU A 81 -11.77 10.37 13.56
CA LEU A 81 -11.15 11.49 14.29
C LEU A 81 -10.60 12.58 13.38
N TYR A 82 -10.54 12.39 12.06
CA TYR A 82 -9.84 13.29 11.12
C TYR A 82 -10.27 14.76 11.26
N HIS A 83 -11.57 14.99 11.45
CA HIS A 83 -12.13 16.33 11.64
C HIS A 83 -11.71 17.00 12.96
N HIS A 84 -11.28 16.20 13.95
CA HIS A 84 -10.85 16.63 15.28
C HIS A 84 -9.32 16.67 15.44
N LEU A 85 -8.53 16.08 14.53
CA LEU A 85 -7.07 15.99 14.69
C LEU A 85 -6.34 17.34 14.81
N TRP A 86 -6.94 18.45 14.37
CA TRP A 86 -6.34 19.77 14.55
C TRP A 86 -6.25 20.23 16.00
N PHE A 87 -7.06 19.66 16.90
CA PHE A 87 -6.97 19.97 18.33
C PHE A 87 -5.70 19.38 18.96
N VAL A 88 -5.20 18.27 18.41
CA VAL A 88 -4.14 17.46 19.03
C VAL A 88 -2.83 17.48 18.23
N ALA A 89 -2.87 17.90 16.96
CA ALA A 89 -1.70 17.91 16.09
C ALA A 89 -1.72 19.06 15.08
N ARG A 90 -0.52 19.48 14.67
CA ARG A 90 -0.35 20.39 13.54
C ARG A 90 -0.80 19.67 12.27
N ARG A 91 -1.83 20.17 11.59
CA ARG A 91 -2.28 19.73 10.26
C ARG A 91 -1.26 20.08 9.16
N SER A 92 -0.07 19.50 9.25
CA SER A 92 0.98 19.68 8.26
C SER A 92 1.51 18.32 7.84
N GLY A 93 1.40 18.05 6.55
CA GLY A 93 1.91 16.80 5.99
C GLY A 93 3.44 16.67 6.12
N SER A 94 4.19 17.75 6.32
CA SER A 94 5.66 17.69 6.49
C SER A 94 6.07 17.55 7.97
N SER A 95 5.12 17.27 8.85
CA SER A 95 5.32 17.22 10.30
C SER A 95 5.67 15.82 10.82
N ILE A 96 6.42 15.04 10.05
CA ILE A 96 6.95 13.74 10.45
C ILE A 96 8.47 13.90 10.58
N ASP A 97 9.00 13.67 11.78
CA ASP A 97 10.45 13.65 11.98
C ASP A 97 11.05 12.35 11.45
N SER A 98 12.22 12.46 10.81
CA SER A 98 13.01 11.31 10.35
C SER A 98 13.48 10.42 11.50
N LEU A 99 13.84 9.16 11.22
CA LEU A 99 14.21 8.17 12.24
C LEU A 99 15.33 8.63 13.18
N HIS A 100 16.39 9.25 12.64
CA HIS A 100 17.46 9.78 13.48
C HIS A 100 16.97 10.93 14.38
N ARG A 101 16.02 11.75 13.93
CA ARG A 101 15.40 12.80 14.75
C ARG A 101 14.48 12.23 15.82
N GLN A 102 13.77 11.13 15.54
CA GLN A 102 13.03 10.39 16.57
C GLN A 102 13.98 9.94 17.69
N THR A 103 15.14 9.40 17.30
CA THR A 103 16.19 8.97 18.24
C THR A 103 16.74 10.14 19.06
N ILE A 104 17.03 11.28 18.43
CA ILE A 104 17.48 12.51 19.13
C ILE A 104 16.43 13.01 20.14
N LYS A 105 15.13 12.82 19.84
CA LYS A 105 14.03 13.13 20.77
C LYS A 105 13.88 12.10 21.90
N GLY A 106 14.79 11.13 21.99
CA GLY A 106 14.74 10.05 22.98
C GLY A 106 13.65 9.02 22.71
N ARG A 107 13.17 8.90 21.46
CA ARG A 107 12.17 7.89 21.09
C ARG A 107 12.84 6.61 20.60
N VAL A 108 12.41 5.48 21.15
CA VAL A 108 12.69 4.12 20.70
C VAL A 108 11.65 3.74 19.64
N VAL A 109 12.13 3.27 18.49
CA VAL A 109 11.27 2.76 17.42
C VAL A 109 10.80 1.37 17.78
N VAL A 110 9.48 1.15 17.73
CA VAL A 110 8.84 -0.14 17.96
C VAL A 110 8.07 -0.53 16.71
N ALA A 111 8.42 -1.66 16.10
CA ALA A 111 7.67 -2.19 14.96
C ALA A 111 6.28 -2.68 15.41
N THR A 112 5.28 -2.48 14.56
CA THR A 112 3.89 -2.92 14.80
C THR A 112 3.25 -3.32 13.48
N GLU A 113 2.35 -4.31 13.46
CA GLU A 113 1.57 -4.56 12.23
C GLU A 113 0.26 -3.75 12.18
N ASP A 114 -0.11 -3.09 13.27
CA ASP A 114 -1.28 -2.23 13.34
C ASP A 114 -1.03 -0.88 12.65
N ALA A 115 -1.71 -0.64 11.53
CA ALA A 115 -1.65 0.62 10.78
C ALA A 115 -2.16 1.83 11.58
N GLY A 116 -3.10 1.62 12.51
CA GLY A 116 -3.62 2.67 13.39
C GLY A 116 -2.59 3.20 14.39
N LEU A 117 -1.54 2.42 14.67
CA LEU A 117 -0.43 2.83 15.52
C LEU A 117 0.74 3.45 14.75
N HIS A 118 0.76 3.38 13.41
CA HIS A 118 1.86 3.94 12.62
C HIS A 118 2.03 5.45 12.90
N LEU A 119 3.21 5.85 13.39
CA LEU A 119 3.59 7.19 13.87
C LEU A 119 2.94 7.67 15.18
N VAL A 120 2.14 6.83 15.84
CA VAL A 120 1.68 7.12 17.19
C VAL A 120 2.87 6.98 18.15
N TRP A 121 3.01 7.92 19.06
CA TRP A 121 4.04 7.88 20.08
C TRP A 121 3.40 7.92 21.47
N HIS A 122 4.00 7.19 22.40
CA HIS A 122 3.59 7.16 23.79
C HIS A 122 4.85 7.05 24.65
N ARG A 123 5.05 8.05 25.53
CA ARG A 123 6.28 8.23 26.31
C ARG A 123 7.51 8.34 25.41
N ASP A 124 8.45 7.43 25.60
CA ASP A 124 9.71 7.27 24.88
C ASP A 124 9.59 6.32 23.68
N LYS A 125 8.39 5.90 23.28
CA LYS A 125 8.19 4.97 22.17
C LYS A 125 7.47 5.63 21.02
N ILE A 126 7.90 5.31 19.80
CA ILE A 126 7.16 5.58 18.58
C ILE A 126 6.90 4.26 17.85
N TYR A 127 5.65 4.01 17.51
CA TYR A 127 5.25 2.81 16.80
C TYR A 127 5.32 3.06 15.29
N ILE A 128 5.96 2.17 14.56
CA ILE A 128 6.12 2.28 13.11
C ILE A 128 5.72 0.95 12.49
N LYS A 129 4.64 0.96 11.71
CA LYS A 129 4.30 -0.18 10.85
C LYS A 129 5.29 -0.32 9.70
N PRO A 130 5.98 -1.47 9.53
CA PRO A 130 6.84 -1.76 8.39
C PRO A 130 6.11 -1.59 7.05
N MET A 131 6.85 -1.25 5.99
CA MET A 131 6.24 -1.08 4.69
C MET A 131 5.83 -2.42 4.08
N PRO A 132 4.55 -2.62 3.72
CA PRO A 132 4.13 -3.82 3.01
C PRO A 132 4.85 -3.96 1.67
N LEU A 133 5.37 -5.15 1.36
CA LEU A 133 6.16 -5.39 0.15
C LEU A 133 5.38 -5.14 -1.14
N CYS A 134 4.06 -5.31 -1.12
CA CYS A 134 3.18 -4.99 -2.24
C CYS A 134 3.24 -3.51 -2.63
N LEU A 135 3.43 -2.59 -1.67
CA LEU A 135 3.56 -1.15 -1.97
C LEU A 135 4.92 -0.79 -2.59
N LEU A 136 5.89 -1.71 -2.57
CA LEU A 136 7.20 -1.58 -3.21
C LEU A 136 7.25 -2.18 -4.63
N ASN A 137 6.15 -2.75 -5.11
CA ASN A 137 6.03 -3.38 -6.41
C ASN A 137 5.21 -2.49 -7.36
N HIS A 138 5.77 -2.16 -8.53
CA HIS A 138 5.11 -1.26 -9.48
C HIS A 138 3.83 -1.86 -10.07
N ASP A 139 3.89 -3.12 -10.52
CA ASP A 139 2.73 -3.84 -11.10
C ASP A 139 1.54 -3.87 -10.13
N PHE A 140 1.80 -4.01 -8.83
CA PHE A 140 0.75 -3.98 -7.80
C PHE A 140 0.02 -2.64 -7.77
N TRP A 141 0.76 -1.52 -7.88
CA TRP A 141 0.13 -0.20 -7.97
C TRP A 141 -0.72 -0.09 -9.23
N ASP A 142 -0.18 -0.46 -10.38
CA ASP A 142 -0.89 -0.34 -11.66
C ASP A 142 -2.17 -1.19 -11.71
N MET A 143 -2.15 -2.39 -11.13
CA MET A 143 -3.30 -3.30 -11.19
C MET A 143 -4.37 -3.02 -10.14
N PHE A 144 -3.98 -2.65 -8.91
CA PHE A 144 -4.93 -2.59 -7.78
C PHE A 144 -5.12 -1.20 -7.19
N LEU A 145 -4.20 -0.25 -7.44
CA LEU A 145 -4.25 1.10 -6.85
C LEU A 145 -4.43 2.21 -7.90
N SER A 146 -4.11 1.95 -9.17
CA SER A 146 -4.41 2.84 -10.28
C SER A 146 -5.85 2.65 -10.72
N ALA A 147 -6.71 3.60 -10.38
CA ALA A 147 -8.12 3.53 -10.73
C ALA A 147 -8.34 3.57 -12.25
N PRO A 148 -9.22 2.72 -12.81
CA PRO A 148 -9.88 3.04 -14.06
C PRO A 148 -10.90 4.16 -13.82
N GLU A 149 -10.81 5.24 -14.58
CA GLU A 149 -11.89 6.21 -14.69
C GLU A 149 -13.13 5.52 -15.28
N ASN A 150 -14.19 5.37 -14.49
CA ASN A 150 -15.60 5.12 -14.88
C ASN A 150 -16.27 3.89 -14.23
N ASN A 151 -16.48 3.95 -12.92
CA ASN A 151 -17.65 3.31 -12.32
C ASN A 151 -18.57 4.35 -11.66
N LYS A 152 -18.66 5.57 -12.23
CA LYS A 152 -19.92 6.30 -12.10
C LYS A 152 -20.89 5.60 -13.02
N SER A 153 -21.56 4.57 -12.51
CA SER A 153 -22.79 4.09 -13.12
C SER A 153 -23.65 5.33 -13.37
N LEU A 154 -23.75 5.69 -14.64
CA LEU A 154 -24.68 6.68 -15.13
C LEU A 154 -26.05 6.14 -14.74
N LYS A 155 -26.62 6.62 -13.62
CA LYS A 155 -28.03 6.39 -13.30
C LYS A 155 -28.84 7.18 -14.32
N HIS A 156 -28.98 6.63 -15.52
CA HIS A 156 -30.08 6.94 -16.41
C HIS A 156 -31.03 5.75 -16.38
N GLY A 157 -32.09 5.89 -15.58
CA GLY A 157 -33.41 5.47 -16.02
C GLY A 157 -33.81 4.01 -15.96
N THR A 158 -33.23 3.14 -15.10
CA THR A 158 -33.86 1.84 -14.84
C THR A 158 -33.88 1.51 -13.36
N LEU A 159 -35.09 1.33 -12.84
CA LEU A 159 -35.43 0.92 -11.49
C LEU A 159 -35.03 -0.55 -11.34
N ILE A 160 -33.80 -0.80 -10.88
CA ILE A 160 -33.34 -2.14 -10.47
C ILE A 160 -32.93 -2.03 -9.00
N THR A 161 -33.52 -2.94 -8.23
CA THR A 161 -33.42 -3.22 -6.80
C THR A 161 -32.03 -2.98 -6.21
N PRO A 162 -31.90 -2.39 -5.00
CA PRO A 162 -30.62 -2.30 -4.31
C PRO A 162 -30.16 -3.69 -3.85
N GLU A 163 -29.07 -4.19 -4.43
CA GLU A 163 -28.35 -5.36 -3.90
C GLU A 163 -27.85 -5.08 -2.46
N PRO A 164 -27.92 -6.02 -1.50
CA PRO A 164 -27.88 -5.68 -0.07
C PRO A 164 -26.48 -5.59 0.57
N PHE A 165 -25.39 -5.77 -0.16
CA PHE A 165 -24.05 -5.84 0.45
C PHE A 165 -23.01 -5.06 -0.35
N HIS A 166 -22.86 -3.77 -0.06
CA HIS A 166 -21.69 -3.01 -0.51
C HIS A 166 -20.47 -3.51 0.28
N THR A 167 -19.63 -4.34 -0.33
CA THR A 167 -18.29 -4.61 0.21
C THR A 167 -17.53 -3.29 0.31
N PRO A 168 -16.95 -2.93 1.47
CA PRO A 168 -16.22 -1.69 1.60
C PRO A 168 -15.08 -1.68 0.58
N THR A 169 -14.95 -0.60 -0.18
CA THR A 169 -13.82 -0.41 -1.11
C THR A 169 -12.70 0.32 -0.38
N PHE A 170 -11.47 -0.18 -0.53
CA PHE A 170 -10.28 0.44 0.02
C PHE A 170 -10.05 1.84 -0.57
N ASP A 171 -9.80 2.84 0.29
CA ASP A 171 -9.36 4.16 -0.17
C ASP A 171 -7.86 4.13 -0.46
N ARG A 172 -7.52 4.04 -1.74
CA ARG A 172 -6.13 4.11 -2.25
C ARG A 172 -5.33 5.32 -1.76
N LYS A 173 -5.97 6.41 -1.32
CA LYS A 173 -5.26 7.55 -0.71
C LYS A 173 -4.55 7.17 0.58
N ALA A 174 -5.04 6.16 1.31
CA ALA A 174 -4.37 5.63 2.49
C ALA A 174 -2.99 5.07 2.13
N ALA A 175 -2.89 4.27 1.05
CA ALA A 175 -1.61 3.75 0.55
C ALA A 175 -0.63 4.87 0.16
N VAL A 176 -1.11 5.93 -0.53
CA VAL A 176 -0.27 7.09 -0.86
C VAL A 176 0.18 7.84 0.39
N GLY A 177 -0.71 8.04 1.36
CA GLY A 177 -0.40 8.67 2.65
C GLY A 177 0.65 7.88 3.42
N PHE A 178 0.56 6.55 3.39
CA PHE A 178 1.52 5.63 3.99
C PHE A 178 2.88 5.70 3.29
N MET A 179 2.96 5.65 1.96
CA MET A 179 4.24 5.84 1.24
C MET A 179 4.87 7.19 1.53
N ARG A 180 4.03 8.22 1.68
CA ARG A 180 4.46 9.57 2.01
C ARG A 180 5.01 9.69 3.44
N SER A 181 4.56 8.90 4.40
CA SER A 181 5.20 8.91 5.73
C SER A 181 6.64 8.40 5.66
N TYR A 182 6.86 7.35 4.88
CA TYR A 182 8.18 6.74 4.71
C TYR A 182 9.18 7.64 4.00
N SER A 183 8.75 8.44 3.02
CA SER A 183 9.63 9.43 2.38
C SER A 183 10.11 10.53 3.34
N LEU A 184 9.44 10.69 4.49
CA LEU A 184 9.85 11.61 5.56
C LEU A 184 10.60 10.91 6.69
N LEU A 185 10.24 9.66 7.01
CA LEU A 185 10.94 8.85 8.01
C LEU A 185 12.37 8.52 7.57
N VAL A 186 12.56 8.12 6.32
CA VAL A 186 13.85 7.66 5.77
C VAL A 186 14.35 8.68 4.74
N ARG A 187 14.88 9.81 5.23
CA ARG A 187 15.24 10.96 4.39
C ARG A 187 16.74 11.12 4.19
N HIS A 188 17.54 10.82 5.20
CA HIS A 188 18.98 11.00 5.20
C HIS A 188 19.70 9.67 5.23
N HIS A 189 20.96 9.62 4.77
CA HIS A 189 21.79 8.40 4.80
C HIS A 189 21.79 7.70 6.18
N VAL A 190 21.85 8.47 7.27
CA VAL A 190 21.79 7.92 8.63
C VAL A 190 20.47 7.20 8.92
N ASP A 191 19.35 7.66 8.36
CA ASP A 191 18.06 6.99 8.53
C ASP A 191 18.04 5.61 7.85
N PHE A 192 18.72 5.46 6.70
CA PHE A 192 18.87 4.16 6.03
C PHE A 192 19.71 3.19 6.87
N VAL A 193 20.76 3.68 7.52
CA VAL A 193 21.57 2.85 8.43
C VAL A 193 20.78 2.44 9.66
N LEU A 194 19.92 3.32 10.19
CA LEU A 194 19.05 3.03 11.34
C LEU A 194 17.89 2.09 11.00
N ALA A 195 17.45 2.05 9.74
CA ALA A 195 16.33 1.23 9.28
C ALA A 195 16.75 -0.18 8.82
N ARG A 196 18.04 -0.52 8.88
CA ARG A 196 18.59 -1.83 8.51
C ARG A 196 18.41 -2.84 9.64
#